data_AF-A0A975DVK7-F1
#
_entry.id   AF-A0A975DVK7-F1
#
_cell.length_a   1.000
_cell.length_b   1.000
_cell.length_c   1.000
_cell.angle_alpha   90.00
_cell.angle_beta   90.00
_cell.angle_gamma   90.00
#
_symmetry.space_group_name_H-M   'P 1'
#
loop_
_entity.id
_entity.type
_entity.pdbx_description
1 polymer ?
#
loop_
_entity_poly.entity_id
_entity_poly.type
_entity_poly.pdbx_seq_one_letter_code
_entity_poly.pdbx_strand_id
1 'polypeptide(L)'
;MVQSAEELQKLGKENVDVALKSFGVWSKGAQAIAIEVAEYTKSSFELSTSTLEKLLGAKTLDQAVEIQQGYFKAAYEAMVAESTKIGELYSDLYKQAYKPYEGVFAKVQ
;
A
#
# COMPACT_ATOMS: atom_id res chain seq x y z
N MET A 1 -42.42 14.70 -19.46
CA MET A 1 -42.13 13.84 -18.31
C MET A 1 -41.30 12.59 -18.66
N VAL A 2 -41.22 12.15 -19.93
CA VAL A 2 -40.36 11.01 -20.34
C VAL A 2 -38.85 11.36 -20.28
N GLN A 3 -38.47 12.57 -20.72
CA GLN A 3 -37.07 13.04 -20.63
C GLN A 3 -36.50 12.95 -19.21
N SER A 4 -37.30 13.33 -18.20
CA SER A 4 -36.87 13.30 -16.79
C SER A 4 -36.65 11.89 -16.26
N ALA A 5 -37.40 10.89 -16.75
CA ALA A 5 -37.23 9.49 -16.35
C ALA A 5 -35.98 8.85 -17.00
N GLU A 6 -35.72 9.16 -18.28
CA GLU A 6 -34.54 8.70 -19.01
C GLU A 6 -33.25 9.36 -18.47
N GLU A 7 -33.31 10.65 -18.12
CA GLU A 7 -32.23 11.37 -17.44
C GLU A 7 -31.93 10.78 -16.06
N LEU A 8 -32.96 10.52 -15.24
CA LEU A 8 -32.79 9.87 -13.94
C LEU A 8 -32.18 8.47 -14.08
N GLN A 9 -32.60 7.69 -15.07
CA GLN A 9 -32.05 6.36 -15.32
C GLN A 9 -30.59 6.43 -15.79
N LYS A 10 -30.24 7.41 -16.64
CA LYS A 10 -28.87 7.64 -17.11
C LYS A 10 -27.95 8.08 -15.96
N LEU A 11 -28.43 8.99 -15.11
CA LEU A 11 -27.71 9.47 -13.93
C LEU A 11 -27.49 8.32 -12.92
N GLY A 12 -28.49 7.46 -12.72
CA GLY A 12 -28.35 6.23 -11.93
C GLY A 12 -27.30 5.27 -12.48
N LYS A 13 -27.27 5.04 -13.81
CA LYS A 13 -26.23 4.21 -14.45
C LYS A 13 -24.84 4.83 -14.33
N GLU A 14 -24.68 6.13 -14.59
CA GLU A 14 -23.39 6.83 -14.48
C GLU A 14 -22.84 6.75 -13.04
N ASN A 15 -23.69 6.90 -12.02
CA ASN A 15 -23.30 6.79 -10.62
C ASN A 15 -22.84 5.36 -10.24
N VAL A 16 -23.52 4.32 -10.73
CA VAL A 16 -23.11 2.93 -10.52
C VAL A 16 -21.76 2.65 -11.19
N ASP A 17 -21.56 3.16 -12.40
CA ASP A 17 -20.32 3.00 -13.16
C ASP A 17 -19.12 3.66 -12.45
N VAL A 18 -19.32 4.86 -11.90
CA VAL A 18 -18.36 5.60 -11.07
C VAL A 18 -18.05 4.83 -9.77
N ALA A 19 -19.06 4.31 -9.10
CA ALA A 19 -18.89 3.52 -7.88
C ALA A 19 -18.10 2.22 -8.14
N LEU A 20 -18.41 1.50 -9.23
CA LEU A 20 -17.69 0.28 -9.61
C LEU A 20 -16.22 0.55 -9.94
N LYS A 21 -15.92 1.65 -10.63
CA LYS A 21 -14.52 2.08 -10.91
C LYS A 21 -13.78 2.37 -9.62
N SER A 22 -14.39 3.14 -8.72
CA SER A 22 -13.80 3.50 -7.42
C SER A 22 -13.56 2.27 -6.55
N PHE A 23 -14.51 1.32 -6.52
CA PHE A 23 -14.35 0.04 -5.85
C PHE A 23 -13.21 -0.80 -6.44
N GLY A 24 -13.10 -0.86 -7.77
CA GLY A 24 -12.02 -1.56 -8.45
C GLY A 24 -10.64 -1.00 -8.11
N VAL A 25 -10.52 0.33 -8.02
CA VAL A 25 -9.28 0.99 -7.55
C VAL A 25 -9.00 0.63 -6.09
N TRP A 26 -10.01 0.69 -5.22
CA TRP A 26 -9.87 0.35 -3.80
C TRP A 26 -9.39 -1.08 -3.58
N SER A 27 -10.02 -2.04 -4.27
CA SER A 27 -9.65 -3.46 -4.21
C SER A 27 -8.21 -3.70 -4.66
N LYS A 28 -7.77 -3.06 -5.76
CA LYS A 28 -6.39 -3.18 -6.24
C LYS A 28 -5.38 -2.54 -5.28
N GLY A 29 -5.69 -1.37 -4.72
CA GLY A 29 -4.81 -0.72 -3.74
C GLY A 29 -4.66 -1.57 -2.47
N ALA A 30 -5.75 -2.17 -1.98
CA ALA A 30 -5.70 -3.08 -0.85
C ALA A 30 -4.83 -4.32 -1.15
N GLN A 31 -4.93 -4.89 -2.36
CA GLN A 31 -4.06 -5.99 -2.80
C GLN A 31 -2.59 -5.58 -2.84
N ALA A 32 -2.27 -4.39 -3.36
CA ALA A 32 -0.90 -3.89 -3.42
C ALA A 32 -0.30 -3.71 -2.01
N ILE A 33 -1.05 -3.13 -1.08
CA ILE A 33 -0.62 -2.98 0.32
C ILE A 33 -0.40 -4.36 0.97
N ALA A 34 -1.29 -5.31 0.74
CA ALA A 34 -1.15 -6.65 1.30
C ALA A 34 0.10 -7.38 0.77
N ILE A 35 0.41 -7.21 -0.52
CA ILE A 35 1.64 -7.75 -1.12
C ILE A 35 2.87 -7.12 -0.47
N GLU A 36 2.90 -5.80 -0.34
CA GLU A 36 4.04 -5.08 0.24
C GLU A 36 4.33 -5.55 1.68
N VAL A 37 3.28 -5.62 2.52
CA VAL A 37 3.41 -6.11 3.90
C VAL A 37 3.94 -7.55 3.95
N ALA A 38 3.50 -8.41 3.01
CA ALA A 38 3.98 -9.78 2.93
C ALA A 38 5.47 -9.84 2.52
N GLU A 39 5.88 -9.01 1.57
CA GLU A 39 7.28 -8.88 1.14
C GLU A 39 8.16 -8.38 2.29
N TYR A 40 7.78 -7.31 2.98
CA TYR A 40 8.49 -6.80 4.15
C TYR A 40 8.62 -7.85 5.26
N THR A 41 7.55 -8.61 5.54
CA THR A 41 7.55 -9.69 6.53
C THR A 41 8.57 -10.76 6.16
N LYS A 42 8.59 -11.18 4.88
CA LYS A 42 9.54 -12.16 4.38
C LYS A 42 10.99 -11.66 4.53
N SER A 43 11.27 -10.45 4.06
CA SER A 43 12.62 -9.87 4.17
C SER A 43 13.08 -9.67 5.62
N SER A 44 12.18 -9.28 6.52
CA SER A 44 12.47 -9.16 7.96
C SER A 44 12.84 -10.51 8.58
N PHE A 45 12.15 -11.58 8.18
CA PHE A 45 12.46 -12.93 8.62
C PHE A 45 13.81 -13.43 8.12
N GLU A 46 14.11 -13.20 6.84
CA GLU A 46 15.41 -13.53 6.22
C GLU A 46 16.57 -12.78 6.91
N LEU A 47 16.40 -11.47 7.15
CA LEU A 47 17.38 -10.65 7.86
C LEU A 47 17.63 -11.16 9.29
N SER A 48 16.57 -11.49 10.02
CA SER A 48 16.65 -12.01 11.39
C SER A 48 17.36 -13.36 11.43
N THR A 49 17.01 -14.26 10.51
CA THR A 49 17.63 -15.59 10.41
C THR A 49 19.11 -15.49 10.07
N SER A 50 19.49 -14.68 9.08
CA SER A 50 20.89 -14.44 8.72
C SER A 50 21.69 -13.83 9.88
N THR A 51 21.06 -12.94 10.65
CA THR A 51 21.69 -12.32 11.84
C THR A 51 21.93 -13.37 12.93
N LEU A 52 20.95 -14.24 13.18
CA LEU A 52 21.08 -15.32 14.16
C LEU A 52 22.22 -16.28 13.77
N GLU A 53 22.30 -16.69 12.50
CA GLU A 53 23.39 -17.54 12.00
C GLU A 53 24.76 -16.89 12.25
N LYS A 54 24.89 -15.59 11.96
CA LYS A 54 26.12 -14.83 12.22
C LYS A 54 26.44 -14.76 13.72
N LEU A 55 25.45 -14.52 14.56
CA LEU A 55 25.62 -14.46 16.03
C LEU A 55 26.08 -15.80 16.59
N LEU A 56 25.52 -16.91 16.12
CA LEU A 56 25.96 -18.26 16.52
C LEU A 56 27.41 -18.56 16.11
N GLY A 57 27.90 -17.92 15.04
CA GLY A 57 29.29 -18.01 14.58
C GLY A 57 30.25 -16.99 15.23
N ALA A 58 29.77 -16.08 16.07
CA ALA A 58 30.61 -15.05 16.68
C ALA A 58 31.57 -15.66 17.70
N LYS A 59 32.85 -15.28 17.65
CA LYS A 59 33.90 -15.80 18.55
C LYS A 59 34.19 -14.87 19.72
N THR A 60 33.78 -13.60 19.62
CA THR A 60 33.98 -12.58 20.65
C THR A 60 32.71 -11.75 20.83
N LEU A 61 32.62 -11.06 21.97
CA LEU A 61 31.53 -10.12 22.23
C LEU A 61 31.56 -8.94 21.26
N ASP A 62 32.74 -8.43 20.90
CA ASP A 62 32.87 -7.32 19.95
C ASP A 62 32.27 -7.69 18.58
N GLN A 63 32.54 -8.90 18.09
CA GLN A 63 31.93 -9.40 16.85
C GLN A 63 30.40 -9.50 16.95
N ALA A 64 29.89 -9.98 18.09
CA ALA A 64 28.45 -10.07 18.31
C ALA A 64 27.79 -8.66 18.33
N VAL A 65 28.46 -7.68 18.94
CA VAL A 65 28.01 -6.28 18.96
C VAL A 65 27.99 -5.69 17.55
N GLU A 66 29.03 -5.89 16.74
CA GLU A 66 29.08 -5.44 15.35
C GLU A 66 27.94 -6.06 14.51
N ILE A 67 27.68 -7.36 14.67
CA ILE A 67 26.57 -8.05 13.99
C ILE A 67 25.22 -7.44 14.40
N GLN A 68 25.00 -7.24 15.70
CA GLN A 68 23.75 -6.68 16.21
C GLN A 68 23.55 -5.22 15.76
N GLN A 69 24.60 -4.42 15.70
CA GLN A 69 24.55 -3.05 15.16
C GLN A 69 24.17 -3.06 13.67
N GLY A 70 24.76 -3.97 12.90
CA GLY A 70 24.40 -4.16 11.49
C GLY A 70 22.93 -4.53 11.31
N TYR A 71 22.41 -5.45 12.13
CA TYR A 71 20.99 -5.81 12.14
C TYR A 71 20.10 -4.61 12.44
N PHE A 72 20.41 -3.84 13.50
CA PHE A 72 19.62 -2.67 13.88
C PHE A 72 19.56 -1.64 12.76
N LYS A 73 20.71 -1.36 12.13
CA LYS A 73 20.78 -0.43 10.99
C LYS A 73 19.93 -0.91 9.82
N ALA A 74 20.11 -2.17 9.41
CA ALA A 74 19.37 -2.74 8.28
C ALA A 74 17.85 -2.80 8.55
N ALA A 75 17.45 -3.21 9.76
CA ALA A 75 16.05 -3.26 10.15
C ALA A 75 15.41 -1.86 10.16
N TYR A 76 16.14 -0.84 10.63
CA TYR A 76 15.67 0.55 10.61
C TYR A 76 15.50 1.08 9.17
N GLU A 77 16.50 0.87 8.31
CA GLU A 77 16.43 1.27 6.90
C GLU A 77 15.26 0.59 6.18
N ALA A 78 15.07 -0.71 6.40
CA ALA A 78 13.95 -1.46 5.82
C ALA A 78 12.60 -0.95 6.32
N MET A 79 12.45 -0.68 7.62
CA MET A 79 11.20 -0.16 8.20
C MET A 79 10.83 1.22 7.62
N VAL A 80 11.81 2.12 7.49
CA VAL A 80 11.58 3.45 6.92
C VAL A 80 11.18 3.36 5.45
N ALA A 81 11.85 2.50 4.68
CA ALA A 81 11.51 2.25 3.28
C ALA A 81 10.08 1.73 3.14
N GLU A 82 9.71 0.72 3.93
CA GLU A 82 8.37 0.12 3.92
C GLU A 82 7.29 1.14 4.31
N SER A 83 7.53 1.91 5.38
CA SER A 83 6.59 2.94 5.84
C SER A 83 6.35 4.01 4.77
N THR A 84 7.42 4.38 4.04
CA THR A 84 7.33 5.34 2.93
C THR A 84 6.48 4.76 1.81
N LYS A 85 6.75 3.51 1.41
CA LYS A 85 6.05 2.84 0.31
C LYS A 85 4.57 2.59 0.59
N ILE A 86 4.23 2.14 1.80
CA ILE A 86 2.83 2.04 2.24
C ILE A 86 2.15 3.42 2.22
N GLY A 87 2.84 4.47 2.69
CA GLY A 87 2.33 5.84 2.65
C GLY A 87 2.01 6.33 1.24
N GLU A 88 2.89 6.06 0.28
CA GLU A 88 2.70 6.34 -1.14
C GLU A 88 1.50 5.57 -1.71
N LEU A 89 1.41 4.26 -1.45
CA LEU A 89 0.28 3.41 -1.88
C LEU A 89 -1.05 3.93 -1.35
N TYR A 90 -1.12 4.35 -0.08
CA TYR A 90 -2.33 4.93 0.50
C TYR A 90 -2.71 6.28 -0.14
N SER A 91 -1.73 7.16 -0.34
CA SER A 91 -1.95 8.45 -1.02
C SER A 91 -2.48 8.25 -2.44
N ASP A 92 -1.88 7.32 -3.19
CA ASP A 92 -2.27 7.04 -4.57
C ASP A 92 -3.63 6.36 -4.65
N LEU A 93 -3.93 5.46 -3.73
CA LEU A 93 -5.25 4.87 -3.59
C LEU A 93 -6.32 5.94 -3.39
N TYR A 94 -6.09 6.89 -2.49
CA TYR A 94 -6.99 8.01 -2.25
C TYR A 94 -7.19 8.84 -3.53
N LYS A 95 -6.11 9.30 -4.18
CA LYS A 95 -6.21 10.11 -5.41
C LYS A 95 -6.97 9.37 -6.52
N GLN A 96 -6.67 8.10 -6.74
CA GLN A 96 -7.28 7.32 -7.80
C GLN A 96 -8.74 6.96 -7.52
N ALA A 97 -9.12 6.74 -6.25
CA ALA A 97 -10.49 6.42 -5.88
C ALA A 97 -11.43 7.63 -6.01
N TYR A 98 -10.93 8.85 -5.82
CA TYR A 98 -11.73 10.07 -5.93
C TYR A 98 -11.76 10.68 -7.33
N LYS A 99 -10.76 10.38 -8.18
CA LYS A 99 -10.69 10.87 -9.56
C LYS A 99 -11.97 10.64 -10.40
N PRO A 100 -12.68 9.49 -10.32
CA PRO A 100 -13.94 9.28 -11.05
C PRO A 100 -15.04 10.29 -10.72
N TYR A 101 -14.98 10.96 -9.56
CA TYR A 101 -15.98 11.94 -9.13
C TYR A 101 -15.72 13.36 -9.65
N GLU A 102 -14.49 13.69 -10.07
CA GLU A 102 -14.16 15.01 -10.64
C GLU A 102 -15.02 15.32 -11.88
N GLY A 103 -15.22 14.31 -12.74
CA GLY A 103 -16.05 14.43 -13.94
C GLY A 103 -17.56 14.47 -13.67
N VAL A 104 -18.01 14.04 -12.48
CA VAL A 104 -19.41 14.14 -12.05
C VAL A 104 -19.68 15.55 -11.53
N PHE A 105 -18.81 16.11 -10.69
CA PHE A 105 -18.94 17.48 -10.18
C PHE A 105 -18.97 18.53 -11.29
N ALA A 106 -18.14 18.36 -12.34
CA ALA A 106 -18.11 19.26 -13.50
C ALA A 106 -19.40 19.26 -14.35
N LYS A 107 -20.30 18.28 -14.17
CA LYS A 107 -21.59 18.20 -14.88
C LYS A 107 -22.77 18.77 -14.07
N VAL A 108 -22.58 19.03 -12.77
CA VAL A 108 -23.64 19.50 -11.86
C VAL A 108 -23.53 21.01 -11.59
N GLN A 109 -22.44 21.64 -11.99
CA GLN A 109 -22.24 23.09 -12.03
C GLN A 109 -22.60 23.65 -13.41
#